data_AF-A0A7W3VUL6-F1
#
_entry.id   AF-A0A7W3VUL6-F1
#
_cell.length_a   1.000
_cell.length_b   1.000
_cell.length_c   1.000
_cell.angle_alpha   90.00
_cell.angle_beta   90.00
_cell.angle_gamma   90.00
#
_symmetry.space_group_name_H-M   'P 1'
#
loop_
_entity.id
_entity.type
_entity.pdbx_description
1 polymer ?
#
loop_
_entity_poly.entity_id
_entity_poly.type
_entity_poly.pdbx_seq_one_letter_code
_entity_poly.pdbx_strand_id
1 'polypeptide(L)'
;MAETVAGVRLTQRYRRKQLALRAEFLQQLHEAWPLLDPLRLDATARAWLNLMTDLVLAYRAKSVALSLDYYDKFRKAETDHGSFHASYLRDVVIPNLEQIRASLIATGPAKIKHDTMAGEHDLDAIARNAMVEVAGAGTRLVVGGGRDAIDEAVHADKQAVGFARVLGPKPCYWCAMLASRGPVYRSAEVAIRTTTRSKRGPGEKYHDHCMCQVEPLFRHLPKDEWPEPMRDLNALWAKAKEDTSGRKTINVFRSLFEARGSGEIPAQRTPR
;
A
#
# COMPACT_ATOMS: atom_id res chain seq x y z
N MET A 1 -13.94 4.99 9.26
CA MET A 1 -13.43 3.73 9.81
C MET A 1 -14.62 2.81 9.95
N ALA A 2 -14.43 1.50 10.06
CA ALA A 2 -15.52 0.59 10.40
C ALA A 2 -16.17 0.95 11.74
N GLU A 3 -17.48 1.13 11.73
CA GLU A 3 -18.31 1.51 12.88
C GLU A 3 -19.17 0.35 13.33
N THR A 4 -19.56 -0.53 12.40
CA THR A 4 -20.32 -1.73 12.73
C THR A 4 -19.40 -2.92 12.99
N VAL A 5 -19.85 -3.85 13.83
CA VAL A 5 -19.17 -5.14 14.05
C VAL A 5 -18.99 -5.90 12.73
N ALA A 6 -19.97 -5.79 11.82
CA ALA A 6 -19.90 -6.38 10.49
C ALA A 6 -18.80 -5.75 9.63
N GLY A 7 -18.69 -4.42 9.61
CA GLY A 7 -17.62 -3.68 8.95
C GLY A 7 -16.25 -4.08 9.46
N VAL A 8 -16.06 -4.13 10.78
CA VAL A 8 -14.78 -4.54 11.40
C VAL A 8 -14.37 -5.95 10.93
N ARG A 9 -15.31 -6.89 10.93
CA ARG A 9 -15.06 -8.27 10.45
C ARG A 9 -14.74 -8.32 8.96
N LEU A 10 -15.42 -7.50 8.15
CA LEU A 10 -15.17 -7.39 6.70
C LEU A 10 -13.78 -6.82 6.43
N THR A 11 -13.37 -5.75 7.13
CA THR A 11 -12.03 -5.17 7.04
C THR A 11 -10.98 -6.22 7.37
N GLN A 12 -11.12 -6.94 8.50
CA GLN A 12 -10.16 -7.97 8.90
C GLN A 12 -10.07 -9.11 7.88
N ARG A 13 -11.22 -9.57 7.34
CA ARG A 13 -11.26 -10.60 6.30
C ARG A 13 -10.57 -10.12 5.02
N TYR A 14 -10.85 -8.90 4.57
CA TYR A 14 -10.21 -8.30 3.40
C TYR A 14 -8.69 -8.22 3.58
N ARG A 15 -8.22 -7.77 4.75
CA ARG A 15 -6.79 -7.73 5.06
C ARG A 15 -6.12 -9.10 5.02
N ARG A 16 -6.76 -10.14 5.58
CA ARG A 16 -6.27 -11.53 5.48
C ARG A 16 -6.18 -12.01 4.03
N LYS A 17 -7.17 -11.69 3.20
CA LYS A 17 -7.15 -12.04 1.78
C LYS A 17 -6.05 -11.32 1.00
N GLN A 18 -5.80 -10.03 1.25
CA GLN A 18 -4.67 -9.31 0.65
C GLN A 18 -3.31 -9.90 1.07
N LEU A 19 -3.19 -10.36 2.32
CA LEU A 19 -1.98 -11.04 2.79
C LEU A 19 -1.78 -12.41 2.12
N ALA A 20 -2.84 -13.20 1.96
CA ALA A 20 -2.80 -14.47 1.24
C ALA A 20 -2.41 -14.28 -0.23
N LEU A 21 -3.04 -13.33 -0.92
CA LEU A 21 -2.73 -12.97 -2.30
C LEU A 21 -1.25 -12.57 -2.47
N ARG A 22 -0.71 -11.80 -1.52
CA ARG A 22 0.71 -11.44 -1.50
C ARG A 22 1.59 -12.68 -1.32
N ALA A 23 1.26 -13.58 -0.40
CA ALA A 23 2.05 -14.78 -0.17
C ALA A 23 2.11 -15.66 -1.42
N GLU A 24 0.97 -15.86 -2.09
CA GLU A 24 0.91 -16.55 -3.38
C GLU A 24 1.76 -15.87 -4.45
N PHE A 25 1.69 -14.53 -4.58
CA PHE A 25 2.53 -13.79 -5.53
C PHE A 25 4.02 -13.97 -5.24
N LEU A 26 4.43 -13.90 -3.97
CA LEU A 26 5.83 -14.06 -3.58
C LEU A 26 6.37 -15.47 -3.86
N GLN A 27 5.52 -16.49 -3.75
CA GLN A 27 5.87 -17.84 -4.17
C GLN A 27 6.12 -17.90 -5.68
N GLN A 28 5.23 -17.33 -6.50
CA GLN A 28 5.40 -17.28 -7.95
C GLN A 28 6.65 -16.48 -8.36
N LEU A 29 6.93 -15.37 -7.68
CA LEU A 29 8.16 -14.61 -7.87
C LEU A 29 9.40 -15.45 -7.57
N HIS A 30 9.39 -16.22 -6.47
CA HIS A 30 10.49 -17.09 -6.11
C HIS A 30 10.73 -18.18 -7.16
N GLU A 31 9.68 -18.80 -7.67
CA GLU A 31 9.74 -19.78 -8.76
C GLU A 31 10.27 -19.16 -10.07
N ALA A 32 9.91 -17.91 -10.36
CA ALA A 32 10.40 -17.18 -11.53
C ALA A 32 11.82 -16.60 -11.38
N TRP A 33 12.34 -16.50 -10.15
CA TRP A 33 13.61 -15.82 -9.85
C TRP A 33 14.82 -16.41 -10.60
N PRO A 34 15.01 -17.75 -10.68
CA PRO A 34 16.14 -18.35 -11.39
C PRO A 34 16.22 -17.99 -12.89
N LEU A 35 15.14 -17.47 -13.48
CA LEU A 35 15.15 -17.02 -14.87
C LEU A 35 15.93 -15.70 -15.07
N LEU A 36 16.22 -14.95 -14.01
CA LEU A 36 17.10 -13.78 -14.05
C LEU A 36 18.51 -14.21 -13.65
N ASP A 37 19.29 -14.69 -14.61
CA ASP A 37 20.65 -15.16 -14.37
C ASP A 37 21.62 -13.96 -14.21
N PRO A 38 22.23 -13.76 -13.03
CA PRO A 38 23.16 -12.65 -12.80
C PRO A 38 24.41 -12.70 -13.69
N LEU A 39 24.85 -13.89 -14.11
CA LEU A 39 26.00 -14.08 -15.01
C LEU A 39 25.65 -13.84 -16.48
N ARG A 40 24.36 -13.91 -16.82
CA ARG A 40 23.85 -13.72 -18.18
C ARG A 40 22.75 -12.67 -18.20
N LEU A 41 22.94 -11.60 -17.43
CA LEU A 41 21.88 -10.65 -17.10
C LEU A 41 21.26 -10.01 -18.35
N ASP A 42 22.07 -9.54 -19.29
CA ASP A 42 21.59 -8.91 -20.53
C ASP A 42 20.80 -9.88 -21.41
N ALA A 43 21.16 -11.18 -21.39
CA ALA A 43 20.50 -12.21 -22.18
C ALA A 43 19.18 -12.69 -21.55
N THR A 44 19.05 -12.62 -20.22
CA THR A 44 17.91 -13.20 -19.50
C THR A 44 16.90 -12.18 -19.00
N ALA A 45 17.32 -10.92 -18.77
CA ALA A 45 16.48 -9.88 -18.16
C ALA A 45 15.19 -9.60 -18.94
N ARG A 46 15.20 -9.65 -20.27
CA ARG A 46 14.01 -9.39 -21.09
C ARG A 46 12.92 -10.45 -20.88
N ALA A 47 13.29 -11.72 -20.91
CA ALA A 47 12.35 -12.82 -20.73
C ALA A 47 11.76 -12.81 -19.32
N TRP A 48 12.63 -12.64 -18.30
CA TRP A 48 12.21 -12.49 -16.92
C TRP A 48 11.28 -11.28 -16.71
N LEU A 49 11.60 -10.12 -17.30
CA LEU A 49 10.78 -8.91 -17.17
C LEU A 49 9.37 -9.10 -17.73
N ASN A 50 9.23 -9.75 -18.88
CA ASN A 50 7.93 -10.01 -19.48
C ASN A 50 7.09 -10.94 -18.57
N LEU A 51 7.66 -12.05 -18.10
CA LEU A 51 6.99 -12.96 -17.18
C LEU A 51 6.57 -12.25 -15.87
N MET A 52 7.48 -11.50 -15.25
CA MET A 52 7.20 -10.78 -14.02
C MET A 52 6.15 -9.68 -14.21
N THR A 53 6.12 -9.04 -15.38
CA THR A 53 5.09 -8.06 -15.72
C THR A 53 3.72 -8.74 -15.77
N ASP A 54 3.61 -9.89 -16.44
CA ASP A 54 2.35 -10.65 -16.56
C ASP A 54 1.88 -11.16 -15.19
N LEU A 55 2.80 -11.66 -14.36
CA LEU A 55 2.50 -12.06 -12.98
C LEU A 55 1.97 -10.88 -12.15
N VAL A 56 2.63 -9.71 -12.22
CA VAL A 56 2.16 -8.51 -11.51
C VAL A 56 0.77 -8.10 -11.99
N LEU A 57 0.51 -8.10 -13.30
CA LEU A 57 -0.80 -7.74 -13.86
C LEU A 57 -1.90 -8.70 -13.39
N ALA A 58 -1.65 -10.01 -13.45
CA ALA A 58 -2.61 -11.02 -13.04
C ALA A 58 -2.96 -10.91 -11.54
N TYR A 59 -1.94 -10.78 -10.68
CA TYR A 59 -2.17 -10.64 -9.24
C TYR A 59 -2.75 -9.27 -8.86
N ARG A 60 -2.39 -8.21 -9.56
CA ARG A 60 -3.01 -6.90 -9.41
C ARG A 60 -4.51 -6.94 -9.73
N ALA A 61 -4.92 -7.60 -10.80
CA ALA A 61 -6.34 -7.79 -11.14
C ALA A 61 -7.10 -8.56 -10.04
N LYS A 62 -6.49 -9.60 -9.45
CA LYS A 62 -7.05 -10.29 -8.27
C LYS A 62 -7.20 -9.33 -7.08
N SER A 63 -6.21 -8.47 -6.83
CA SER A 63 -6.26 -7.46 -5.74
C SER A 63 -7.40 -6.46 -5.95
N VAL A 64 -7.59 -5.97 -7.19
CA VAL A 64 -8.73 -5.10 -7.57
C VAL A 64 -10.06 -5.80 -7.28
N ALA A 65 -10.25 -7.03 -7.74
CA ALA A 65 -11.50 -7.77 -7.55
C ALA A 65 -11.82 -7.99 -6.06
N LEU A 66 -10.81 -8.34 -5.25
CA LEU A 66 -10.97 -8.48 -3.80
C LEU A 66 -11.38 -7.18 -3.12
N SER A 67 -10.84 -6.05 -3.58
CA SER A 67 -11.16 -4.72 -3.06
C SER A 67 -12.57 -4.27 -3.39
N LEU A 68 -13.05 -4.51 -4.61
CA LEU A 68 -14.39 -4.13 -5.03
C LEU A 68 -15.46 -5.00 -4.32
N ASP A 69 -15.22 -6.31 -4.17
CA ASP A 69 -16.07 -7.19 -3.33
C ASP A 69 -16.13 -6.71 -1.88
N TYR A 70 -14.98 -6.30 -1.34
CA TYR A 70 -14.90 -5.74 -0.01
C TYR A 70 -15.68 -4.43 0.09
N TYR A 71 -15.48 -3.50 -0.85
CA TYR A 71 -16.15 -2.21 -0.87
C TYR A 71 -17.68 -2.34 -0.84
N ASP A 72 -18.25 -3.19 -1.69
CA ASP A 72 -19.69 -3.40 -1.77
C ASP A 72 -20.28 -3.98 -0.48
N LYS A 73 -19.59 -4.97 0.10
CA LYS A 73 -20.03 -5.58 1.36
C LYS A 73 -19.87 -4.63 2.53
N PHE A 74 -18.78 -3.86 2.53
CA PHE A 74 -18.48 -2.89 3.57
C PHE A 74 -19.50 -1.75 3.55
N ARG A 75 -19.79 -1.18 2.38
CA ARG A 75 -20.84 -0.16 2.22
C ARG A 75 -22.21 -0.64 2.70
N LYS A 76 -22.61 -1.86 2.32
CA LYS A 76 -23.88 -2.44 2.77
C LYS A 76 -23.93 -2.65 4.29
N ALA A 77 -22.79 -2.91 4.93
CA ALA A 77 -22.70 -3.09 6.37
C ALA A 77 -22.68 -1.76 7.13
N GLU A 78 -22.11 -0.72 6.54
CA GLU A 78 -21.86 0.58 7.19
C GLU A 78 -22.90 1.65 6.84
N THR A 79 -23.83 1.36 5.92
CA THR A 79 -24.84 2.33 5.46
C THR A 79 -26.18 1.65 5.18
N ASP A 80 -27.26 2.42 5.26
CA ASP A 80 -28.60 1.98 4.85
C ASP A 80 -28.82 2.05 3.32
N HIS A 81 -27.80 2.44 2.55
CA HIS A 81 -27.90 2.66 1.10
C HIS A 81 -27.62 1.40 0.26
N GLY A 82 -27.42 0.24 0.88
CA GLY A 82 -27.17 -1.03 0.17
C GLY A 82 -25.81 -1.12 -0.51
N SER A 83 -25.70 -1.92 -1.58
CA SER A 83 -24.47 -2.13 -2.34
C SER A 83 -24.26 -1.03 -3.40
N PHE A 84 -23.01 -0.71 -3.72
CA PHE A 84 -22.67 0.22 -4.81
C PHE A 84 -22.56 -0.49 -6.16
N HIS A 85 -22.40 -1.82 -6.16
CA HIS A 85 -22.12 -2.65 -7.33
C HIS A 85 -20.82 -2.26 -8.04
N ALA A 86 -19.76 -2.06 -7.27
CA ALA A 86 -18.45 -1.53 -7.71
C ALA A 86 -17.72 -2.38 -8.77
N SER A 87 -18.22 -3.58 -9.10
CA SER A 87 -17.56 -4.53 -10.00
C SER A 87 -17.23 -4.02 -11.42
N TYR A 88 -17.94 -2.99 -11.90
CA TYR A 88 -17.67 -2.34 -13.19
C TYR A 88 -16.35 -1.56 -13.18
N LEU A 89 -15.84 -1.17 -12.00
CA LEU A 89 -14.58 -0.45 -11.87
C LEU A 89 -13.35 -1.32 -12.19
N ARG A 90 -13.51 -2.63 -12.39
CA ARG A 90 -12.43 -3.50 -12.86
C ARG A 90 -11.85 -3.03 -14.20
N ASP A 91 -12.71 -2.50 -15.06
CA ASP A 91 -12.32 -2.01 -16.39
C ASP A 91 -11.93 -0.52 -16.38
N VAL A 92 -12.09 0.15 -15.24
CA VAL A 92 -11.70 1.56 -15.03
C VAL A 92 -10.32 1.68 -14.40
N VAL A 93 -9.98 0.76 -13.49
CA VAL A 93 -8.70 0.76 -12.76
C VAL A 93 -7.60 0.16 -13.65
N ILE A 94 -7.14 0.95 -14.61
CA ILE A 94 -6.14 0.54 -15.59
C ILE A 94 -4.72 0.56 -14.97
N PRO A 95 -3.94 -0.54 -15.07
CA PRO A 95 -2.56 -0.56 -14.62
C PRO A 95 -1.64 0.30 -15.50
N ASN A 96 -0.74 1.05 -14.88
CA ASN A 96 0.33 1.76 -15.60
C ASN A 96 1.46 0.79 -15.96
N LEU A 97 1.43 0.25 -17.18
CA LEU A 97 2.38 -0.75 -17.66
C LEU A 97 3.83 -0.25 -17.66
N GLU A 98 4.05 0.98 -18.12
CA GLU A 98 5.38 1.59 -18.15
C GLU A 98 5.99 1.68 -16.75
N GLN A 99 5.19 2.08 -15.76
CA GLN A 99 5.66 2.16 -14.39
C GLN A 99 5.91 0.77 -13.77
N ILE A 100 5.06 -0.22 -14.06
CA ILE A 100 5.28 -1.59 -13.61
C ILE A 100 6.63 -2.09 -14.11
N ARG A 101 6.87 -1.98 -15.43
CA ARG A 101 8.12 -2.40 -16.06
C ARG A 101 9.31 -1.62 -15.49
N ALA A 102 9.20 -0.30 -15.37
CA ALA A 102 10.26 0.54 -14.81
C ALA A 102 10.62 0.15 -13.37
N SER A 103 9.61 -0.16 -12.53
CA SER A 103 9.84 -0.60 -11.15
C SER A 103 10.56 -1.95 -11.10
N LEU A 104 10.14 -2.91 -11.93
CA LEU A 104 10.76 -4.24 -12.01
C LEU A 104 12.20 -4.17 -12.54
N ILE A 105 12.45 -3.36 -13.56
CA ILE A 105 13.81 -3.12 -14.10
C ILE A 105 14.72 -2.53 -13.01
N ALA A 106 14.24 -1.48 -12.33
CA ALA A 106 15.03 -0.75 -11.36
C ALA A 106 15.41 -1.61 -10.15
N THR A 107 14.49 -2.46 -9.68
CA THR A 107 14.68 -3.29 -8.49
C THR A 107 15.31 -4.66 -8.78
N GLY A 108 15.21 -5.16 -10.01
CA GLY A 108 15.80 -6.42 -10.44
C GLY A 108 17.13 -6.23 -11.19
N PRO A 109 17.14 -6.28 -12.54
CA PRO A 109 18.38 -6.29 -13.32
C PRO A 109 19.26 -5.05 -13.09
N ALA A 110 18.68 -3.85 -12.99
CA ALA A 110 19.49 -2.66 -12.74
C ALA A 110 20.14 -2.68 -11.34
N LYS A 111 19.48 -3.27 -10.34
CA LYS A 111 20.05 -3.45 -8.99
C LYS A 111 21.22 -4.41 -9.00
N ILE A 112 21.07 -5.57 -9.67
CA ILE A 112 22.16 -6.55 -9.83
C ILE A 112 23.38 -5.88 -10.48
N LYS A 113 23.16 -5.16 -11.59
CA LYS A 113 24.23 -4.45 -12.30
C LYS A 113 24.89 -3.39 -11.42
N HIS A 114 24.09 -2.60 -10.70
CA HIS A 114 24.60 -1.57 -9.79
C HIS A 114 25.48 -2.16 -8.68
N ASP A 115 25.01 -3.20 -8.00
CA ASP A 115 25.75 -3.80 -6.87
C ASP A 115 27.05 -4.47 -7.33
N THR A 116 27.01 -5.14 -8.48
CA THR A 116 28.21 -5.71 -9.13
C THR A 116 29.24 -4.61 -9.42
N MET A 117 28.79 -3.45 -9.92
CA MET A 117 29.67 -2.31 -10.19
C MET A 117 30.17 -1.60 -8.92
N ALA A 118 29.45 -1.73 -7.80
CA ALA A 118 29.81 -1.12 -6.52
C ALA A 118 30.89 -1.90 -5.75
N GLY A 119 31.43 -2.98 -6.32
CA GLY A 119 32.50 -3.79 -5.72
C GLY A 119 32.01 -4.90 -4.80
N GLU A 120 30.70 -5.21 -4.79
CA GLU A 120 30.23 -6.46 -4.22
C GLU A 120 30.59 -7.61 -5.18
N HIS A 121 31.16 -8.68 -4.64
CA HIS A 121 31.65 -9.82 -5.41
C HIS A 121 30.94 -11.13 -5.06
N ASP A 122 30.18 -11.16 -3.96
CA ASP A 122 29.28 -12.28 -3.67
C ASP A 122 28.03 -12.17 -4.56
N LEU A 123 28.04 -12.90 -5.67
CA LEU A 123 26.92 -12.97 -6.62
C LEU A 123 25.64 -13.49 -5.97
N ASP A 124 25.74 -14.38 -4.99
CA ASP A 124 24.56 -14.88 -4.29
C ASP A 124 23.98 -13.80 -3.38
N ALA A 125 24.83 -12.99 -2.72
CA ALA A 125 24.37 -11.83 -1.96
C ALA A 125 23.70 -10.78 -2.85
N ILE A 126 24.29 -10.47 -4.01
CA ILE A 126 23.72 -9.55 -5.00
C ILE A 126 22.35 -10.04 -5.45
N ALA A 127 22.25 -11.31 -5.85
CA ALA A 127 21.00 -11.90 -6.30
C ALA A 127 19.94 -11.90 -5.18
N ARG A 128 20.30 -12.29 -3.95
CA ARG A 128 19.38 -12.25 -2.80
C ARG A 128 18.89 -10.83 -2.52
N ASN A 129 19.77 -9.83 -2.55
CA ASN A 129 19.40 -8.44 -2.30
C ASN A 129 18.45 -7.91 -3.39
N ALA A 130 18.74 -8.18 -4.65
CA ALA A 130 17.85 -7.81 -5.76
C ALA A 130 16.49 -8.52 -5.66
N MET A 131 16.45 -9.80 -5.26
CA MET A 131 15.21 -10.53 -5.03
C MET A 131 14.34 -9.86 -3.95
N VAL A 132 14.97 -9.40 -2.85
CA VAL A 132 14.26 -8.67 -1.79
C VAL A 132 13.64 -7.39 -2.34
N GLU A 133 14.39 -6.59 -3.11
CA GLU A 133 13.89 -5.34 -3.71
C GLU A 133 12.73 -5.60 -4.68
N VAL A 134 12.86 -6.60 -5.57
CA VAL A 134 11.77 -6.98 -6.49
C VAL A 134 10.55 -7.51 -5.72
N ALA A 135 10.74 -8.29 -4.65
CA ALA A 135 9.65 -8.75 -3.81
C ALA A 135 8.89 -7.58 -3.16
N GLY A 136 9.63 -6.55 -2.72
CA GLY A 136 9.08 -5.31 -2.19
C GLY A 136 8.26 -4.55 -3.23
N ALA A 137 8.84 -4.31 -4.41
CA ALA A 137 8.19 -3.59 -5.51
C ALA A 137 7.01 -4.35 -6.11
N GLY A 138 7.17 -5.64 -6.40
CA GLY A 138 6.11 -6.50 -6.91
C GLY A 138 4.91 -6.53 -5.96
N THR A 139 5.15 -6.69 -4.64
CA THR A 139 4.08 -6.59 -3.64
C THR A 139 3.37 -5.24 -3.68
N ARG A 140 4.12 -4.12 -3.79
CA ARG A 140 3.54 -2.78 -3.89
C ARG A 140 2.64 -2.65 -5.12
N LEU A 141 3.09 -3.14 -6.29
CA LEU A 141 2.35 -3.02 -7.55
C LEU A 141 1.06 -3.87 -7.54
N VAL A 142 1.14 -5.09 -7.01
CA VAL A 142 0.02 -6.02 -6.85
C VAL A 142 -1.04 -5.45 -5.90
N VAL A 143 -0.64 -5.18 -4.65
CA VAL A 143 -1.55 -4.65 -3.61
C VAL A 143 -2.01 -3.23 -3.94
N GLY A 144 -1.23 -2.50 -4.72
CA GLY A 144 -1.58 -1.20 -5.29
C GLY A 144 -2.91 -1.24 -6.03
N GLY A 145 -3.21 -2.31 -6.77
CA GLY A 145 -4.46 -2.43 -7.52
C GLY A 145 -5.68 -2.36 -6.61
N GLY A 146 -5.64 -3.06 -5.49
CA GLY A 146 -6.72 -3.00 -4.51
C GLY A 146 -6.89 -1.61 -3.86
N ARG A 147 -5.79 -0.84 -3.72
CA ARG A 147 -5.84 0.53 -3.18
C ARG A 147 -6.43 1.50 -4.21
N ASP A 148 -6.01 1.39 -5.47
CA ASP A 148 -6.54 2.19 -6.57
C ASP A 148 -8.03 1.91 -6.80
N ALA A 149 -8.47 0.66 -6.66
CA ALA A 149 -9.87 0.28 -6.78
C ALA A 149 -10.77 0.87 -5.68
N ILE A 150 -10.28 0.90 -4.44
CA ILE A 150 -11.01 1.55 -3.35
C ILE A 150 -11.00 3.07 -3.54
N ASP A 151 -9.88 3.66 -3.96
CA ASP A 151 -9.81 5.08 -4.25
C ASP A 151 -10.85 5.47 -5.32
N GLU A 152 -10.92 4.74 -6.43
CA GLU A 152 -11.89 4.97 -7.50
C GLU A 152 -13.34 4.79 -7.02
N ALA A 153 -13.64 3.72 -6.26
CA ALA A 153 -14.97 3.53 -5.68
C ALA A 153 -15.35 4.66 -4.71
N VAL A 154 -14.38 5.08 -3.88
CA VAL A 154 -14.47 6.26 -3.01
C VAL A 154 -14.41 7.57 -3.78
N HIS A 155 -14.30 7.62 -5.10
CA HIS A 155 -14.58 8.83 -5.88
C HIS A 155 -15.92 8.72 -6.64
N ALA A 156 -16.32 7.52 -7.06
CA ALA A 156 -17.56 7.31 -7.81
C ALA A 156 -18.84 7.28 -6.93
N ASP A 157 -18.78 6.75 -5.70
CA ASP A 157 -19.97 6.58 -4.85
C ASP A 157 -20.35 7.86 -4.09
N LYS A 158 -21.50 8.47 -4.41
CA LYS A 158 -21.94 9.72 -3.75
C LYS A 158 -22.09 9.64 -2.24
N GLN A 159 -22.23 8.44 -1.67
CA GLN A 159 -22.35 8.25 -0.22
C GLN A 159 -21.00 8.13 0.49
N ALA A 160 -19.93 7.81 -0.23
CA ALA A 160 -18.61 7.80 0.37
C ALA A 160 -18.15 9.24 0.59
N VAL A 161 -17.75 9.55 1.82
CA VAL A 161 -17.19 10.87 2.16
C VAL A 161 -15.67 10.88 2.13
N GLY A 162 -15.02 9.72 2.03
CA GLY A 162 -13.57 9.61 2.12
C GLY A 162 -13.03 8.20 2.34
N PHE A 163 -11.74 8.12 2.67
CA PHE A 163 -11.08 6.87 3.10
C PHE A 163 -10.04 7.14 4.20
N ALA A 164 -9.73 6.12 5.00
CA ALA A 164 -8.67 6.16 6.00
C ALA A 164 -7.56 5.18 5.62
N ARG A 165 -6.31 5.55 5.93
CA ARG A 165 -5.18 4.64 5.83
C ARG A 165 -5.19 3.70 7.03
N VAL A 166 -5.26 2.40 6.77
CA VAL A 166 -5.19 1.35 7.79
C VAL A 166 -3.80 0.73 7.79
N LEU A 167 -3.12 0.82 8.92
CA LEU A 167 -1.73 0.40 9.06
C LEU A 167 -1.60 -1.10 9.29
N GLY A 168 -0.59 -1.71 8.65
CA GLY A 168 -0.14 -3.07 8.97
C GLY A 168 0.45 -3.18 10.38
N PRO A 169 0.75 -4.40 10.86
CA PRO A 169 1.29 -4.62 12.21
C PRO A 169 2.71 -4.08 12.41
N LYS A 170 3.44 -3.80 11.32
CA LYS A 170 4.77 -3.15 11.32
C LYS A 170 4.80 -2.09 10.22
N PRO A 171 4.09 -0.96 10.38
CA PRO A 171 4.06 0.08 9.36
C PRO A 171 5.39 0.85 9.37
N CYS A 172 5.87 1.29 8.21
CA CYS A 172 6.98 2.24 8.18
C CYS A 172 6.53 3.61 8.70
N TYR A 173 7.50 4.44 9.12
CA TYR A 173 7.24 5.78 9.61
C TYR A 173 6.46 6.64 8.60
N TRP A 174 6.69 6.46 7.28
CA TRP A 174 5.98 7.24 6.26
C TRP A 174 4.48 6.92 6.22
N CYS A 175 4.13 5.64 6.29
CA CYS A 175 2.72 5.25 6.34
C CYS A 175 2.08 5.65 7.66
N ALA A 176 2.80 5.50 8.78
CA ALA A 176 2.35 5.95 10.08
C ALA A 176 2.09 7.47 10.11
N MET A 177 2.98 8.25 9.47
CA MET A 177 2.83 9.69 9.27
C MET A 177 1.63 10.04 8.39
N LEU A 178 1.34 9.28 7.34
CA LEU A 178 0.15 9.52 6.53
C LEU A 178 -1.14 9.17 7.29
N ALA A 179 -1.13 8.09 8.07
CA ALA A 179 -2.26 7.71 8.90
C ALA A 179 -2.50 8.67 10.07
N SER A 180 -1.44 9.30 10.61
CA SER A 180 -1.55 10.28 11.70
C SER A 180 -2.38 11.50 11.36
N ARG A 181 -2.59 11.78 10.07
CA ARG A 181 -3.39 12.91 9.59
C ARG A 181 -4.88 12.65 9.62
N GLY A 182 -5.29 11.42 9.91
CA GLY A 182 -6.69 11.04 9.96
C GLY A 182 -7.25 10.56 8.62
N PRO A 183 -8.59 10.42 8.56
CA PRO A 183 -9.29 10.15 7.32
C PRO A 183 -9.12 11.28 6.30
N VAL A 184 -9.11 10.88 5.03
CA VAL A 184 -9.04 11.77 3.87
C VAL A 184 -10.47 11.92 3.35
N TYR A 185 -10.99 13.15 3.34
CA TYR A 185 -12.36 13.44 2.92
C TYR A 185 -12.43 14.02 1.50
N ARG A 186 -13.59 13.83 0.84
CA ARG A 186 -13.90 14.37 -0.49
C ARG A 186 -14.04 15.90 -0.50
N SER A 187 -14.61 16.51 0.55
CA SER A 187 -14.82 17.96 0.61
C SER A 187 -14.18 18.61 1.83
N ALA A 188 -13.09 19.33 1.54
CA ALA A 188 -12.48 20.48 2.22
C ALA A 188 -11.01 20.45 1.75
N GLU A 189 -10.72 21.02 0.57
CA GLU A 189 -9.39 21.48 0.15
C GLU A 189 -8.17 20.56 0.54
N VAL A 190 -7.74 19.68 -0.37
CA VAL A 190 -6.34 19.18 -0.41
C VAL A 190 -5.89 18.14 0.65
N ALA A 191 -6.73 17.20 1.09
CA ALA A 191 -6.30 16.21 2.10
C ALA A 191 -5.24 15.16 1.66
N ILE A 192 -4.86 15.05 0.37
CA ILE A 192 -3.61 14.37 -0.07
C ILE A 192 -2.92 15.10 -1.25
N ARG A 193 -2.61 16.39 -1.12
CA ARG A 193 -1.37 16.91 -1.74
C ARG A 193 -0.25 16.88 -0.69
N THR A 194 0.04 15.69 -0.18
CA THR A 194 1.33 15.51 0.50
C THR A 194 2.41 15.57 -0.56
N THR A 195 2.96 16.77 -0.75
CA THR A 195 4.03 17.14 -1.69
C THR A 195 3.66 16.98 -3.17
N THR A 196 3.30 18.11 -3.77
CA THR A 196 3.11 18.40 -5.20
C THR A 196 4.35 18.20 -6.07
N ARG A 197 5.14 17.14 -5.86
CA ARG A 197 6.22 16.73 -6.78
C ARG A 197 6.14 15.28 -7.25
N SER A 198 5.30 14.47 -6.62
CA SER A 198 5.10 13.08 -7.04
C SER A 198 4.08 13.03 -8.19
N LYS A 199 4.54 12.77 -9.42
CA LYS A 199 3.67 12.39 -10.58
C LYS A 199 2.99 11.01 -10.40
N ARG A 200 3.15 10.37 -9.23
CA ARG A 200 2.72 9.01 -8.96
C ARG A 200 1.24 8.93 -8.53
N GLY A 201 0.51 7.95 -9.06
CA GLY A 201 -0.89 7.66 -8.74
C GLY A 201 -1.15 7.25 -7.26
N PRO A 202 -2.41 7.13 -6.82
CA PRO A 202 -2.78 6.87 -5.42
C PRO A 202 -2.07 5.65 -4.78
N GLY A 203 -2.07 4.49 -5.46
CA GLY A 203 -1.41 3.26 -5.02
C GLY A 203 0.12 3.31 -5.06
N GLU A 204 0.67 4.25 -5.83
CA GLU A 204 2.10 4.46 -6.04
C GLU A 204 2.73 5.41 -5.00
N LYS A 205 1.91 6.03 -4.14
CA LYS A 205 2.32 6.81 -2.96
C LYS A 205 2.73 5.92 -1.77
N TYR A 206 2.64 4.61 -1.93
CA TYR A 206 3.07 3.61 -0.96
C TYR A 206 4.50 3.19 -1.27
N HIS A 207 5.27 2.85 -0.23
CA HIS A 207 6.63 2.36 -0.37
C HIS A 207 6.65 0.84 -0.58
N ASP A 208 7.78 0.33 -1.04
CA ASP A 208 8.04 -1.11 -1.12
C ASP A 208 8.03 -1.74 0.27
N HIS A 209 7.66 -3.01 0.36
CA HIS A 209 7.48 -3.74 1.63
C HIS A 209 6.34 -3.20 2.54
N CYS A 210 5.44 -2.37 2.00
CA CYS A 210 4.32 -1.80 2.76
C CYS A 210 3.08 -2.70 2.81
N MET A 211 2.58 -2.97 4.03
CA MET A 211 1.34 -3.73 4.26
C MET A 211 0.10 -2.87 4.53
N CYS A 212 0.19 -1.55 4.35
CA CYS A 212 -0.92 -0.65 4.65
C CYS A 212 -2.05 -0.79 3.62
N GLN A 213 -3.29 -0.65 4.07
CA GLN A 213 -4.49 -0.70 3.24
C GLN A 213 -5.25 0.63 3.34
N VAL A 214 -6.35 0.71 2.60
CA VAL A 214 -7.32 1.80 2.71
C VAL A 214 -8.66 1.22 3.14
N GLU A 215 -9.39 1.98 3.94
CA GLU A 215 -10.74 1.65 4.39
C GLU A 215 -11.69 2.80 4.02
N PRO A 216 -12.82 2.54 3.34
CA PRO A 216 -13.80 3.57 3.01
C PRO A 216 -14.40 4.26 4.24
N LEU A 217 -14.88 5.48 4.07
CA LEU A 217 -15.72 6.21 5.02
C LEU A 217 -17.01 6.68 4.36
N PHE A 218 -18.10 6.54 5.09
CA PHE A 218 -19.44 7.01 4.68
C PHE A 218 -19.97 8.13 5.58
N ARG A 219 -19.23 8.53 6.62
CA ARG A 219 -19.45 9.78 7.36
C ARG A 219 -18.15 10.42 7.81
N HIS A 220 -18.23 11.71 8.13
CA HIS A 220 -17.12 12.42 8.76
C HIS A 220 -16.92 11.91 10.19
N LEU A 221 -15.68 11.57 10.53
CA LEU A 221 -15.26 11.19 11.87
C LEU A 221 -14.55 12.37 12.54
N PRO A 222 -15.11 12.93 13.63
CA PRO A 222 -14.40 13.91 14.44
C PRO A 222 -13.20 13.24 15.12
N LYS A 223 -12.21 14.06 15.52
CA LYS A 223 -10.88 13.58 15.93
C LYS A 223 -10.90 12.73 17.20
N ASP A 224 -11.80 13.04 18.11
CA ASP A 224 -12.06 12.30 19.35
C ASP A 224 -12.63 10.90 19.07
N GLU A 225 -13.28 10.67 17.93
CA GLU A 225 -13.77 9.35 17.50
C GLU A 225 -12.72 8.51 16.73
N TRP A 226 -11.53 9.06 16.43
CA TRP A 226 -10.50 8.30 15.72
C TRP A 226 -10.01 7.11 16.55
N PRO A 227 -9.54 6.01 15.92
CA PRO A 227 -8.84 4.94 16.64
C PRO A 227 -7.77 5.46 17.57
N GLU A 228 -7.60 4.80 18.72
CA GLU A 228 -6.46 5.04 19.60
C GLU A 228 -5.12 5.02 18.85
N PRO A 229 -4.78 4.00 18.01
CA PRO A 229 -3.57 4.05 17.21
C PRO A 229 -3.41 5.29 16.32
N MET A 230 -4.51 5.80 15.77
CA MET A 230 -4.49 6.96 14.88
C MET A 230 -4.32 8.25 15.68
N ARG A 231 -4.97 8.36 16.86
CA ARG A 231 -4.80 9.47 17.80
C ARG A 231 -3.38 9.52 18.35
N ASP A 232 -2.79 8.38 18.70
CA ASP A 232 -1.40 8.28 19.19
C ASP A 232 -0.39 8.76 18.14
N LEU A 233 -0.59 8.35 16.88
CA LEU A 233 0.23 8.81 15.78
C LEU A 233 -0.01 10.30 15.50
N ASN A 234 -1.24 10.79 15.63
CA ASN A 234 -1.55 12.21 15.49
C ASN A 234 -0.85 13.05 16.56
N ALA A 235 -0.86 12.62 17.82
CA ALA A 235 -0.13 13.26 18.91
C ALA A 235 1.38 13.26 18.65
N LEU A 236 1.92 12.16 18.13
CA LEU A 236 3.32 12.08 17.72
C LEU A 236 3.68 13.05 16.59
N TRP A 237 2.78 13.19 15.61
CA TRP A 237 2.92 14.17 14.54
C TRP A 237 2.79 15.62 15.02
N ALA A 238 1.92 15.89 15.99
CA ALA A 238 1.82 17.19 16.64
C ALA A 238 3.13 17.54 17.35
N LYS A 239 3.68 16.61 18.14
CA LYS A 239 4.99 16.77 18.78
C LYS A 239 6.11 17.05 17.77
N ALA A 240 6.12 16.32 16.65
CA ALA A 240 7.12 16.56 15.61
C ALA A 240 7.02 17.97 15.00
N LYS A 241 5.84 18.58 14.98
CA LYS A 241 5.57 19.90 14.38
C LYS A 241 5.88 21.09 15.29
N GLU A 242 6.06 20.90 16.60
CA GLU A 242 6.22 22.00 17.58
C GLU A 242 7.22 23.06 17.09
N ASP A 243 8.42 22.63 16.67
CA ASP A 243 9.49 23.55 16.22
C ASP A 243 10.07 23.17 14.84
N THR A 244 9.28 22.49 14.00
CA THR A 244 9.77 22.07 12.67
C THR A 244 8.71 22.20 11.58
N SER A 245 9.20 22.33 10.35
CA SER A 245 8.36 22.32 9.14
C SER A 245 8.95 21.43 8.04
N GLY A 246 8.12 21.06 7.07
CA GLY A 246 8.53 20.36 5.86
C GLY A 246 9.30 19.06 6.11
N ARG A 247 10.48 18.93 5.49
CA ARG A 247 11.33 17.73 5.60
C ARG A 247 11.83 17.49 7.04
N LYS A 248 12.07 18.56 7.80
CA LYS A 248 12.56 18.45 9.18
C LYS A 248 11.51 17.77 10.07
N THR A 249 10.22 18.10 9.91
CA THR A 249 9.11 17.42 10.61
C THR A 249 9.04 15.94 10.30
N ILE A 250 9.23 15.57 9.04
CA ILE A 250 9.22 14.16 8.61
C ILE A 250 10.35 13.38 9.31
N ASN A 251 11.54 13.97 9.41
CA ASN A 251 12.68 13.34 10.06
C ASN A 251 12.50 13.24 11.58
N VAL A 252 12.00 14.29 12.25
CA VAL A 252 11.69 14.24 13.69
C VAL A 252 10.60 13.21 13.99
N PHE A 253 9.54 13.18 13.18
CA PHE A 253 8.49 12.16 13.31
C PHE A 253 9.06 10.75 13.16
N ARG A 254 9.96 10.52 12.18
CA ARG A 254 10.65 9.24 12.00
C ARG A 254 11.39 8.84 13.27
N SER A 255 12.25 9.71 13.80
CA SER A 255 13.01 9.44 15.03
C SER A 255 12.11 9.12 16.21
N LEU A 256 11.04 9.89 16.41
CA LEU A 256 10.07 9.67 17.49
C LEU A 256 9.29 8.36 17.32
N PHE A 257 8.94 7.99 16.09
CA PHE A 257 8.23 6.75 15.77
C PHE A 257 9.12 5.52 15.99
N GLU A 258 10.38 5.58 15.56
CA GLU A 258 11.35 4.49 15.72
C GLU A 258 11.75 4.30 17.20
N ALA A 259 11.87 5.37 17.97
CA ALA A 259 12.22 5.33 19.40
C ALA A 259 11.18 4.63 20.30
N ARG A 260 9.94 4.45 19.82
CA ARG A 260 8.87 3.74 20.57
C ARG A 260 9.01 2.21 20.55
N GLY A 261 10.03 1.67 19.89
CA GLY A 261 10.14 0.23 19.61
C GLY A 261 9.31 -0.11 18.39
N SER A 262 10.01 -0.40 17.29
CA SER A 262 9.50 -0.69 15.95
C SER A 262 8.05 -1.21 15.84
N GLY A 263 7.11 -0.28 15.64
CA GLY A 263 5.94 -0.47 14.79
C GLY A 263 4.81 -1.38 15.27
N GLU A 264 4.87 -1.97 16.47
CA GLU A 264 3.71 -2.70 17.01
C GLU A 264 2.60 -1.71 17.37
N ILE A 265 1.64 -1.60 16.46
CA ILE A 265 0.35 -1.00 16.78
C ILE A 265 -0.48 -2.12 17.40
N PRO A 266 -0.94 -1.98 18.66
CA PRO A 266 -1.85 -2.94 19.27
C PRO A 266 -2.98 -3.23 18.30
N ALA A 267 -3.30 -4.52 18.08
CA ALA A 267 -4.42 -4.89 17.24
C ALA A 267 -5.64 -4.07 17.67
N GLN A 268 -6.32 -3.44 16.70
CA GLN A 268 -7.54 -2.66 16.97
C GLN A 268 -8.46 -3.53 17.82
N ARG A 269 -8.64 -3.16 19.09
CA ARG A 269 -9.54 -3.89 19.99
C ARG A 269 -10.93 -3.79 19.38
N THR A 270 -11.54 -4.94 19.15
CA THR A 270 -12.97 -5.02 18.79
C THR A 270 -13.76 -4.31 19.88
N PRO A 271 -14.70 -3.41 19.56
CA PRO A 271 -15.72 -3.03 20.52
C PRO A 271 -16.42 -4.32 20.97
N ARG A 272 -16.63 -4.47 22.29
CA ARG A 272 -17.43 -5.56 22.85
C ARG A 272 -18.88 -5.42 22.43
#